data_AF-A0A8B5WAY8-F1
#
_entry.id   AF-A0A8B5WAY8-F1
#
_cell.length_a   1.000
_cell.length_b   1.000
_cell.length_c   1.000
_cell.angle_alpha   90.00
_cell.angle_beta   90.00
_cell.angle_gamma   90.00
#
_symmetry.space_group_name_H-M   'P 1'
#
loop_
_entity.id
_entity.type
_entity.pdbx_description
1 polymer ?
#
loop_
_entity_poly.entity_id
_entity_poly.type
_entity_poly.pdbx_seq_one_letter_code
_entity_poly.pdbx_strand_id
1 'polypeptide(L)'
;MVKVLDKKEKERTVQGDINALVNNAQKALDKMYELNQEQIDNIVKEMALGALDQHMHLAKLAVTETGRGVYEDKIVKNIFASEYIYHSIKHDKTIGVINENVHEGMVEIAEPIGVIAGVTPVTNPTSTTIFKSLISIKTGNPIIFAFHPSAQKSSSAAAKAVY
;
A
#
# COMPACT_ATOMS: atom_id res chain seq x y z
N MET A 1 2.09 25.60 -45.67
CA MET A 1 3.27 25.34 -44.82
C MET A 1 2.78 24.67 -43.55
N VAL A 2 2.84 23.34 -43.50
CA VAL A 2 2.39 22.55 -42.34
C VAL A 2 3.57 22.44 -41.37
N LYS A 3 3.50 23.08 -40.21
CA LYS A 3 4.41 22.81 -39.10
C LYS A 3 4.02 21.47 -38.50
N VAL A 4 4.73 20.42 -38.89
CA VAL A 4 4.72 19.14 -38.17
C VAL A 4 5.45 19.40 -36.86
N LEU A 5 4.69 19.46 -35.76
CA LEU A 5 5.24 19.49 -34.42
C LEU A 5 5.71 18.08 -34.09
N ASP A 6 7.00 17.83 -34.30
CA ASP A 6 7.71 16.67 -33.74
C ASP A 6 7.72 16.81 -32.21
N LYS A 7 6.69 16.25 -31.56
CA LYS A 7 6.77 15.90 -30.14
C LYS A 7 7.73 14.72 -30.05
N LYS A 8 9.01 15.00 -29.79
CA LYS A 8 9.94 13.97 -29.31
C LYS A 8 9.37 13.38 -28.02
N GLU A 9 8.80 12.19 -28.10
CA GLU A 9 8.56 11.35 -26.92
C GLU A 9 9.92 11.15 -26.25
N LYS A 10 10.11 11.73 -25.07
CA LYS A 10 11.26 11.41 -24.22
C LYS A 10 11.24 9.90 -24.00
N GLU A 11 12.25 9.19 -24.47
CA GLU A 11 12.46 7.78 -24.14
C GLU A 11 12.36 7.61 -22.62
N ARG A 12 11.35 6.84 -22.18
CA ARG A 12 11.20 6.51 -20.75
C ARG A 12 12.30 5.54 -20.38
N THR A 13 13.15 5.95 -19.44
CA THR A 13 14.13 5.07 -18.82
C THR A 13 13.54 4.48 -17.54
N VAL A 14 13.92 3.26 -17.20
CA VAL A 14 13.51 2.62 -15.93
C VAL A 14 13.83 3.52 -14.74
N GLN A 15 15.01 4.15 -14.74
CA GLN A 15 15.41 5.12 -13.72
C GLN A 15 14.47 6.34 -13.68
N GLY A 16 14.06 6.85 -14.84
CA GLY A 16 13.12 7.96 -14.94
C GLY A 16 11.74 7.63 -14.36
N ASP A 17 11.21 6.44 -14.65
CA ASP A 17 9.92 5.98 -14.14
C ASP A 17 9.97 5.77 -12.62
N ILE A 18 11.04 5.15 -12.10
CA ILE A 18 11.23 4.98 -10.65
C ILE A 18 11.35 6.33 -9.96
N ASN A 19 12.16 7.25 -10.50
CA ASN A 19 12.31 8.60 -9.94
C ASN A 19 10.96 9.35 -9.89
N ALA A 20 10.11 9.18 -10.90
CA ALA A 20 8.78 9.78 -10.92
C ALA A 20 7.89 9.20 -9.79
N LEU A 21 7.90 7.89 -9.57
CA LEU A 21 7.17 7.25 -8.48
C LEU A 21 7.65 7.73 -7.10
N VAL A 22 8.98 7.78 -6.90
CA VAL A 22 9.58 8.27 -5.65
C VAL A 22 9.22 9.73 -5.40
N ASN A 23 9.28 10.59 -6.41
CA ASN A 23 8.89 12.00 -6.27
C ASN A 23 7.42 12.16 -5.90
N ASN A 24 6.52 11.33 -6.45
CA ASN A 24 5.11 11.35 -6.10
C ASN A 24 4.88 10.84 -4.67
N ALA A 25 5.59 9.78 -4.27
CA ALA A 25 5.52 9.25 -2.92
C ALA A 25 6.05 10.25 -1.88
N GLN A 26 7.11 10.99 -2.20
CA GLN A 26 7.62 12.04 -1.31
C GLN A 26 6.59 13.16 -1.10
N LYS A 27 5.90 13.60 -2.16
CA LYS A 27 4.80 14.57 -2.04
C LYS A 27 3.63 14.03 -1.22
N ALA A 28 3.33 12.74 -1.38
CA ALA A 28 2.30 12.08 -0.57
C ALA A 28 2.72 12.04 0.90
N LEU A 29 3.99 11.74 1.19
CA LEU A 29 4.55 11.73 2.55
C LEU A 29 4.39 13.11 3.21
N ASP A 30 4.75 14.19 2.50
CA ASP A 30 4.58 15.55 3.00
C ASP A 30 3.11 15.84 3.36
N LYS A 31 2.16 15.31 2.58
CA LYS A 31 0.72 15.40 2.88
C LYS A 31 0.27 14.49 4.02
N MET A 32 0.89 13.34 4.21
CA MET A 32 0.60 12.44 5.32
C MET A 32 1.00 13.07 6.67
N TYR A 33 2.06 13.89 6.71
CA TYR A 33 2.44 14.65 7.92
C TYR A 33 1.38 15.69 8.35
N GLU A 34 0.51 16.14 7.44
CA GLU A 34 -0.59 17.07 7.76
C GLU A 34 -1.80 16.34 8.39
N LEU A 35 -1.83 15.01 8.36
CA LEU A 35 -2.96 14.21 8.84
C LEU A 35 -2.84 13.89 10.33
N ASN A 36 -4.00 13.85 10.99
CA ASN A 36 -4.10 13.38 12.37
C ASN A 36 -4.43 11.88 12.44
N GLN A 37 -4.38 11.32 13.66
CA GLN A 37 -4.63 9.89 13.91
C GLN A 37 -6.00 9.44 13.38
N GLU A 38 -7.07 10.21 13.62
CA GLU A 38 -8.43 9.84 13.20
C GLU A 38 -8.56 9.80 11.67
N GLN A 39 -7.92 10.74 10.98
CA GLN A 39 -7.90 10.76 9.51
C GLN A 39 -7.17 9.54 8.95
N ILE A 40 -6.01 9.18 9.52
CA ILE A 40 -5.26 7.98 9.14
C ILE A 40 -6.08 6.72 9.44
N ASP A 41 -6.71 6.63 10.60
CA ASP A 41 -7.55 5.49 10.98
C ASP A 41 -8.73 5.30 10.03
N ASN A 42 -9.36 6.41 9.63
CA ASN A 42 -10.44 6.38 8.64
C ASN A 42 -9.94 5.91 7.27
N ILE A 43 -8.79 6.41 6.80
CA ILE A 43 -8.19 5.95 5.54
C ILE A 43 -7.94 4.44 5.60
N VAL A 44 -7.26 3.96 6.64
CA VAL A 44 -6.92 2.53 6.79
C VAL A 44 -8.17 1.64 6.87
N LYS A 45 -9.25 2.14 7.51
CA LYS A 45 -10.53 1.45 7.55
C LYS A 45 -11.13 1.30 6.14
N GLU A 46 -11.20 2.38 5.36
CA GLU A 46 -11.75 2.34 4.01
C GLU A 46 -10.89 1.47 3.07
N MET A 47 -9.56 1.50 3.23
CA MET A 47 -8.66 0.58 2.53
C MET A 47 -8.97 -0.89 2.85
N ALA A 48 -9.18 -1.21 4.12
CA ALA A 48 -9.50 -2.58 4.55
C ALA A 48 -10.84 -3.05 3.99
N LEU A 49 -11.85 -2.17 3.98
CA LEU A 49 -13.16 -2.44 3.39
C LEU A 49 -13.09 -2.63 1.87
N GLY A 50 -12.30 -1.81 1.15
CA GLY A 50 -12.09 -1.96 -0.29
C GLY A 50 -11.41 -3.28 -0.66
N ALA A 51 -10.40 -3.69 0.11
CA ALA A 51 -9.77 -5.01 -0.05
C ALA A 51 -10.74 -6.15 0.28
N LEU A 52 -11.55 -6.00 1.33
CA LEU A 52 -12.53 -6.99 1.73
C LEU A 52 -13.64 -7.13 0.69
N ASP A 53 -14.14 -6.07 0.08
CA ASP A 53 -15.14 -6.16 -0.99
C ASP A 53 -14.62 -6.95 -2.20
N GLN A 54 -13.35 -6.71 -2.57
CA GLN A 54 -12.72 -7.29 -3.74
C GLN A 54 -12.04 -8.66 -3.50
N HIS A 55 -12.14 -9.23 -2.30
CA HIS A 55 -11.38 -10.41 -1.87
C HIS A 55 -11.49 -11.62 -2.82
N MET A 56 -12.71 -11.93 -3.29
CA MET A 56 -12.99 -13.00 -4.26
C MET A 56 -12.40 -12.68 -5.63
N HIS A 57 -12.62 -11.47 -6.13
CA HIS A 57 -12.11 -11.06 -7.44
C HIS A 57 -10.59 -11.15 -7.50
N LEU A 58 -9.91 -10.62 -6.47
CA LEU A 58 -8.46 -10.66 -6.34
C LEU A 58 -7.92 -12.09 -6.21
N ALA A 59 -8.59 -12.97 -5.45
CA ALA A 59 -8.20 -14.37 -5.33
C ALA A 59 -8.27 -15.10 -6.68
N LYS A 60 -9.35 -14.88 -7.45
CA LYS A 60 -9.52 -15.46 -8.79
C LYS A 60 -8.42 -14.98 -9.72
N LEU A 61 -8.17 -13.67 -9.75
CA LEU A 61 -7.13 -13.07 -10.58
C LEU A 61 -5.74 -13.64 -10.25
N ALA A 62 -5.43 -13.81 -8.96
CA ALA A 62 -4.16 -14.40 -8.53
C ALA A 62 -4.00 -15.85 -8.98
N VAL A 63 -5.03 -16.71 -8.86
CA VAL A 63 -4.96 -18.09 -9.36
C VAL A 63 -4.82 -18.11 -10.89
N THR A 64 -5.63 -17.33 -11.59
CA THR A 64 -5.63 -17.30 -13.07
C THR A 64 -4.30 -16.80 -13.63
N GLU A 65 -3.70 -15.78 -13.02
CA GLU A 65 -2.42 -15.23 -13.47
C GLU A 65 -1.24 -16.14 -13.12
N THR A 66 -1.18 -16.61 -11.87
CA THR A 66 0.00 -17.33 -11.38
C THR A 66 -0.02 -18.83 -11.66
N GLY A 67 -1.20 -19.40 -11.94
CA GLY A 67 -1.41 -20.84 -12.06
C GLY A 67 -1.16 -21.62 -10.76
N ARG A 68 -1.14 -20.93 -9.60
CA ARG A 68 -0.71 -21.51 -8.31
C ARG A 68 -1.75 -21.33 -7.22
N GLY A 69 -1.86 -22.36 -6.39
CA GLY A 69 -2.69 -22.37 -5.17
C GLY A 69 -4.16 -22.63 -5.44
N VAL A 70 -4.93 -22.62 -4.35
CA VAL A 70 -6.38 -22.87 -4.34
C VAL A 70 -7.12 -21.54 -4.19
N TYR A 71 -8.23 -21.39 -4.91
CA TYR A 71 -9.01 -20.16 -4.95
C TYR A 71 -9.57 -19.80 -3.56
N GLU A 72 -10.15 -20.77 -2.89
CA GLU A 72 -10.75 -20.68 -1.56
C GLU A 72 -9.70 -20.29 -0.51
N ASP A 73 -8.51 -20.91 -0.54
CA ASP A 73 -7.41 -20.55 0.37
C ASP A 73 -6.93 -19.11 0.14
N LYS A 74 -6.94 -18.63 -1.11
CA LYS A 74 -6.56 -17.26 -1.43
C LYS A 74 -7.63 -16.24 -1.03
N ILE A 75 -8.91 -16.61 -1.05
CA ILE A 75 -9.98 -15.82 -0.43
C ILE A 75 -9.68 -15.63 1.05
N VAL A 76 -9.45 -16.71 1.80
CA VAL A 76 -9.16 -16.65 3.24
C VAL A 76 -7.92 -15.79 3.51
N LYS A 77 -6.86 -15.94 2.71
CA LYS A 77 -5.66 -15.10 2.82
C LYS A 77 -5.93 -13.61 2.57
N ASN A 78 -6.81 -13.26 1.63
CA ASN A 78 -7.17 -11.87 1.36
C ASN A 78 -8.02 -11.28 2.50
N ILE A 79 -8.98 -12.05 3.03
CA ILE A 79 -9.79 -11.66 4.21
C ILE A 79 -8.87 -11.46 5.42
N PHE A 80 -7.94 -12.39 5.66
CA PHE A 80 -6.96 -12.26 6.73
C PHE A 80 -6.13 -10.98 6.57
N ALA A 81 -5.56 -10.75 5.37
CA ALA A 81 -4.73 -9.58 5.12
C ALA A 81 -5.47 -8.24 5.20
N SER A 82 -6.80 -8.24 5.09
CA SER A 82 -7.64 -7.04 5.17
C SER A 82 -8.27 -6.90 6.56
N GLU A 83 -9.33 -7.65 6.83
CA GLU A 83 -10.14 -7.55 8.04
C GLU A 83 -9.34 -7.88 9.29
N TYR A 84 -8.67 -9.04 9.34
CA TYR A 84 -7.96 -9.46 10.55
C TYR A 84 -6.83 -8.49 10.91
N ILE A 85 -6.03 -8.07 9.91
CA ILE A 85 -4.94 -7.11 10.11
C ILE A 85 -5.47 -5.74 10.52
N TYR A 86 -6.53 -5.24 9.90
CA TYR A 86 -7.16 -3.99 10.31
C TYR A 86 -7.59 -4.06 11.78
N HIS A 87 -8.26 -5.15 12.19
CA HIS A 87 -8.68 -5.35 13.57
C HIS A 87 -7.51 -5.43 14.55
N SER A 88 -6.34 -5.94 14.14
CA SER A 88 -5.17 -5.99 15.01
C SER A 88 -4.48 -4.63 15.20
N ILE A 89 -4.56 -3.72 14.21
CA ILE A 89 -3.81 -2.44 14.25
C ILE A 89 -4.69 -1.19 14.46
N LYS A 90 -6.02 -1.31 14.38
CA LYS A 90 -6.93 -0.14 14.37
C LYS A 90 -6.81 0.78 15.59
N HIS A 91 -6.41 0.26 16.74
CA HIS A 91 -6.29 1.02 17.99
C HIS A 91 -4.85 1.46 18.31
N ASP A 92 -3.88 1.08 17.47
CA ASP A 92 -2.49 1.47 17.67
C ASP A 92 -2.34 2.97 17.41
N LYS A 93 -1.68 3.68 18.32
CA LYS A 93 -1.30 5.08 18.11
C LYS A 93 -0.02 5.11 17.30
N THR A 94 -0.06 5.80 16.17
CA THR A 94 1.02 5.79 15.17
C THR A 94 1.35 7.18 14.63
N ILE A 95 0.59 8.21 15.03
CA ILE A 95 0.73 9.58 14.54
C ILE A 95 0.87 10.53 15.73
N GLY A 96 1.95 11.31 15.77
CA GLY A 96 2.19 12.28 16.83
C GLY A 96 2.53 11.62 18.17
N VAL A 97 2.05 12.20 19.27
CA VAL A 97 2.33 11.69 20.63
C VAL A 97 1.61 10.35 20.85
N ILE A 98 2.38 9.29 21.05
CA ILE A 98 1.85 7.94 21.26
C ILE A 98 1.83 7.55 22.74
N ASN A 99 2.75 8.09 23.53
CA ASN A 99 2.85 7.83 24.97
C ASN A 99 3.37 9.08 25.68
N GLU A 100 2.88 9.33 26.90
CA GLU A 100 3.31 10.42 27.76
C GLU A 100 3.40 9.90 29.20
N ASN A 101 4.63 9.85 29.74
CA ASN A 101 4.90 9.48 31.11
C ASN A 101 5.26 10.73 31.93
N VAL A 102 4.26 11.29 32.60
CA VAL A 102 4.40 12.50 33.41
C VAL A 102 5.34 12.30 34.61
N HIS A 103 5.42 11.09 35.16
CA HIS A 103 6.26 10.80 36.32
C HIS A 103 7.75 10.82 35.98
N GLU A 104 8.10 10.35 34.78
CA GLU A 104 9.48 10.35 34.26
C GLU A 104 9.79 11.59 33.41
N GLY A 105 8.78 12.41 33.12
CA GLY A 105 8.91 13.57 32.22
C GLY A 105 9.23 13.18 30.78
N MET A 106 8.73 12.01 30.32
CA MET A 106 9.03 11.46 29.00
C MET A 106 7.82 11.54 28.07
N VAL A 107 8.05 11.91 26.81
CA VAL A 107 7.04 11.91 25.73
C VAL A 107 7.60 11.12 24.56
N GLU A 108 6.84 10.15 24.08
CA GLU A 108 7.17 9.38 22.88
C GLU A 108 6.34 9.89 21.71
N ILE A 109 7.01 10.23 20.62
CA ILE A 109 6.40 10.74 19.39
C ILE A 109 6.71 9.76 18.27
N ALA A 110 5.68 9.28 17.58
CA ALA A 110 5.84 8.44 16.41
C ALA A 110 6.19 9.30 15.19
N GLU A 111 7.22 8.86 14.46
CA GLU A 111 7.66 9.47 13.21
C GLU A 111 7.66 8.41 12.10
N PRO A 112 7.04 8.70 10.94
CA PRO A 112 7.13 7.84 9.76
C PRO A 112 8.58 7.65 9.31
N ILE A 113 8.93 6.45 8.83
CA ILE A 113 10.27 6.19 8.29
C ILE A 113 10.48 6.81 6.89
N GLY A 114 9.37 7.08 6.17
CA GLY A 114 9.35 7.70 4.86
C GLY A 114 8.72 6.81 3.78
N VAL A 115 9.29 6.82 2.58
CA VAL A 115 8.76 6.04 1.45
C VAL A 115 9.25 4.58 1.54
N ILE A 116 8.31 3.63 1.60
CA ILE A 116 8.61 2.21 1.70
C ILE A 116 8.68 1.56 0.31
N ALA A 117 9.66 0.69 0.11
CA ALA A 117 9.74 -0.19 -1.06
C ALA A 117 9.18 -1.59 -0.74
N GLY A 118 8.01 -1.91 -1.29
CA GLY A 118 7.29 -3.17 -1.06
C GLY A 118 7.58 -4.22 -2.13
N VAL A 119 8.39 -5.23 -1.83
CA VAL A 119 8.56 -6.39 -2.74
C VAL A 119 7.50 -7.46 -2.44
N THR A 120 6.85 -8.01 -3.48
CA THR A 120 5.82 -9.07 -3.33
C THR A 120 6.25 -10.40 -3.96
N PRO A 121 5.92 -11.54 -3.33
CA PRO A 121 6.20 -12.86 -3.89
C PRO A 121 5.07 -13.32 -4.84
N VAL A 122 5.38 -14.26 -5.75
CA VAL A 122 4.40 -14.90 -6.63
C VAL A 122 3.38 -15.78 -5.88
N THR A 123 3.70 -16.25 -4.67
CA THR A 123 2.85 -17.19 -3.91
C THR A 123 1.65 -16.50 -3.27
N ASN A 124 1.85 -15.28 -2.76
CA ASN A 124 0.83 -14.48 -2.06
C ASN A 124 0.76 -13.04 -2.64
N PRO A 125 0.49 -12.88 -3.93
CA PRO A 125 0.66 -11.59 -4.60
C PRO A 125 -0.35 -10.53 -4.14
N THR A 126 -1.59 -10.92 -3.87
CA THR A 126 -2.68 -10.00 -3.47
C THR A 126 -2.63 -9.73 -1.97
N SER A 127 -2.61 -10.77 -1.14
CA SER A 127 -2.64 -10.64 0.32
C SER A 127 -1.41 -9.91 0.86
N THR A 128 -0.21 -10.14 0.32
CA THR A 128 0.98 -9.38 0.72
C THR A 128 0.89 -7.90 0.33
N THR A 129 0.28 -7.59 -0.82
CA THR A 129 0.06 -6.20 -1.24
C THR A 129 -0.90 -5.50 -0.28
N ILE A 130 -2.05 -6.12 0.02
CA ILE A 130 -3.05 -5.58 0.96
C ILE A 130 -2.42 -5.36 2.35
N PHE A 131 -1.79 -6.40 2.91
CA PHE A 131 -1.16 -6.35 4.22
C PHE A 131 -0.14 -5.21 4.34
N LYS A 132 0.79 -5.13 3.38
CA LYS A 132 1.83 -4.11 3.39
C LYS A 132 1.27 -2.70 3.19
N SER A 133 0.24 -2.53 2.36
CA SER A 133 -0.42 -1.24 2.19
C SER A 133 -1.06 -0.75 3.49
N LEU A 134 -1.82 -1.61 4.18
CA LEU A 134 -2.51 -1.23 5.42
C LEU A 134 -1.54 -0.79 6.52
N ILE A 135 -0.51 -1.60 6.82
CA ILE A 135 0.45 -1.26 7.89
C ILE A 135 1.31 -0.05 7.52
N SER A 136 1.60 0.15 6.23
CA SER A 136 2.36 1.30 5.75
C SER A 136 1.58 2.59 5.95
N ILE A 137 0.32 2.64 5.50
CA ILE A 137 -0.51 3.83 5.64
C ILE A 137 -0.89 4.09 7.11
N LYS A 138 -1.16 3.04 7.89
CA LYS A 138 -1.39 3.17 9.34
C LYS A 138 -0.24 3.87 10.06
N THR A 139 0.99 3.71 9.57
CA THR A 139 2.20 4.32 10.16
C THR A 139 2.63 5.61 9.45
N GLY A 140 1.79 6.19 8.59
CA GLY A 140 2.08 7.45 7.92
C GLY A 140 3.01 7.34 6.71
N ASN A 141 3.28 6.12 6.22
CA ASN A 141 4.26 5.86 5.17
C ASN A 141 3.59 5.56 3.82
N PRO A 142 3.89 6.32 2.75
CA PRO A 142 3.59 5.88 1.38
C PRO A 142 4.42 4.66 1.00
N ILE A 143 3.86 3.74 0.21
CA ILE A 143 4.56 2.53 -0.25
C ILE A 143 4.50 2.38 -1.77
N ILE A 144 5.67 2.12 -2.37
CA ILE A 144 5.84 1.79 -3.78
C ILE A 144 6.12 0.30 -3.90
N PHE A 145 5.37 -0.41 -4.72
CA PHE A 145 5.54 -1.83 -4.88
C PHE A 145 6.40 -2.23 -6.09
N ALA A 146 7.27 -3.22 -5.87
CA ALA A 146 7.91 -4.00 -6.91
C ALA A 146 7.26 -5.40 -6.93
N PHE A 147 6.39 -5.63 -7.91
CA PHE A 147 5.68 -6.89 -8.06
C PHE A 147 6.52 -7.94 -8.78
N HIS A 148 6.31 -9.21 -8.43
CA HIS A 148 6.91 -10.31 -9.17
C HIS A 148 6.32 -10.36 -10.61
N PRO A 149 7.14 -10.55 -11.67
CA PRO A 149 6.66 -10.52 -13.06
C PRO A 149 5.50 -11.48 -13.36
N SER A 150 5.52 -12.67 -12.76
CA SER A 150 4.45 -13.68 -12.89
C SER A 150 3.18 -13.39 -12.08
N ALA A 151 3.10 -12.26 -11.37
CA ALA A 151 1.93 -11.87 -10.57
C ALA A 151 1.64 -10.36 -10.64
N GLN A 152 2.07 -9.70 -11.72
CA GLN A 152 2.05 -8.25 -11.87
C GLN A 152 0.61 -7.70 -11.84
N LYS A 153 -0.33 -8.35 -12.53
CA LYS A 153 -1.70 -7.87 -12.69
C LYS A 153 -2.50 -8.05 -11.41
N SER A 154 -2.39 -9.21 -10.77
CA SER A 154 -3.06 -9.51 -9.50
C SER A 154 -2.57 -8.62 -8.38
N SER A 155 -1.26 -8.42 -8.23
CA SER A 155 -0.74 -7.47 -7.25
C SER A 155 -1.11 -6.02 -7.57
N SER A 156 -1.07 -5.60 -8.84
CA SER A 156 -1.49 -4.25 -9.23
C SER A 156 -2.98 -4.00 -8.97
N ALA A 157 -3.84 -4.99 -9.22
CA ALA A 157 -5.26 -4.91 -8.90
C ALA A 157 -5.49 -4.79 -7.38
N ALA A 158 -4.74 -5.55 -6.58
CA ALA A 158 -4.81 -5.46 -5.12
C ALA A 158 -4.36 -4.08 -4.61
N ALA A 159 -3.30 -3.51 -5.17
CA ALA A 159 -2.88 -2.15 -4.83
C ALA A 159 -3.97 -1.12 -5.17
N LYS A 160 -4.60 -1.21 -6.35
CA LYS A 160 -5.70 -0.32 -6.74
C LYS A 160 -6.98 -0.49 -5.90
N ALA A 161 -7.18 -1.64 -5.27
CA ALA A 161 -8.34 -1.86 -4.41
C ALA A 161 -8.21 -1.16 -3.05
N VAL A 162 -7.00 -0.71 -2.69
CA VAL A 162 -6.68 -0.09 -1.40
C VAL A 162 -6.12 1.33 -1.54
N TYR A 163 -6.19 1.94 -2.72
CA TYR A 163 -5.73 3.29 -3.01
C TYR A 163 -6.77 4.03 -3.84
#